data_AF-A0A4V6E836-F1
#
_entry.id   AF-A0A4V6E836-F1
#
_cell.length_a   1.000
_cell.length_b   1.000
_cell.length_c   1.000
_cell.angle_alpha   90.00
_cell.angle_beta   90.00
_cell.angle_gamma   90.00
#
_symmetry.space_group_name_H-M   'P 1'
#
loop_
_entity.id
_entity.type
_entity.pdbx_description
1 polymer ?
#
loop_
_entity_poly.entity_id
_entity_poly.type
_entity_poly.pdbx_seq_one_letter_code
_entity_poly.pdbx_strand_id
1 'polypeptide(L)'
;YISEASDPRERYLVSNFQQAAKRGRKDKFGLYIITQTPQDIDGEIRKQMNTRIYLGLERDVVESHDVFVPKEVKESVTQFNKGQMVVKQPDVRPVELVGLPVCLTRHNS
;
A
#
# COMPACT_ATOMS: atom_id res chain seq x y z
N TYR A 1 12.30 16.98 7.12
CA TYR A 1 13.57 16.83 6.38
C TYR A 1 13.40 15.64 5.46
N ILE A 2 13.10 15.86 4.18
CA ILE A 2 13.08 14.78 3.18
C ILE A 2 14.27 15.05 2.28
N SER A 3 15.22 14.14 2.38
CA SER A 3 16.45 14.05 1.62
C SER A 3 16.20 14.21 0.13
N GLU A 4 16.78 15.26 -0.46
CA GLU A 4 17.23 15.16 -1.84
C GLU A 4 18.16 13.93 -1.89
N ALA A 5 17.75 12.88 -2.60
CA ALA A 5 18.56 11.67 -2.76
C ALA A 5 19.99 12.07 -3.14
N SER A 6 20.94 11.80 -2.24
CA SER A 6 22.32 12.25 -2.34
C SER A 6 23.17 11.29 -3.17
N ASP A 7 22.68 10.08 -3.46
CA ASP A 7 23.32 9.10 -4.34
C ASP A 7 22.68 9.10 -5.75
N PRO A 8 23.47 9.31 -6.83
CA PRO A 8 23.00 9.15 -8.21
C PRO A 8 22.27 7.82 -8.48
N ARG A 9 22.64 6.74 -7.80
CA ARG A 9 21.98 5.43 -7.92
C ARG A 9 20.56 5.44 -7.36
N GLU A 10 20.35 6.09 -6.21
CA GLU A 10 19.01 6.23 -5.62
C GLU A 10 18.08 7.00 -6.55
N ARG A 11 18.56 8.10 -7.14
CA ARG A 11 17.79 8.88 -8.12
C ARG A 11 17.40 8.05 -9.34
N TYR A 12 18.33 7.25 -9.85
CA TYR A 12 18.08 6.36 -10.98
C TYR A 12 17.00 5.31 -10.64
N LEU A 13 17.10 4.69 -9.47
CA LEU A 13 16.12 3.70 -9.00
C LEU A 13 14.72 4.33 -8.85
N VAL A 14 14.60 5.44 -8.12
CA VAL A 14 13.33 6.13 -7.91
C VAL A 14 12.69 6.54 -9.25
N SER A 15 13.48 7.09 -10.18
CA SER A 15 13.00 7.46 -11.51
C SER A 15 12.44 6.26 -12.30
N ASN A 16 13.10 5.10 -12.24
CA ASN A 16 12.61 3.90 -12.91
C ASN A 16 11.30 3.39 -12.30
N PHE A 17 11.16 3.40 -10.97
CA PHE A 17 9.90 3.01 -10.33
C PHE A 17 8.77 4.00 -10.62
N GLN A 18 9.05 5.31 -10.67
CA GLN A 18 8.07 6.31 -11.10
C GLN A 18 7.59 6.06 -12.53
N GLN A 19 8.52 5.75 -13.45
CA GLN A 19 8.17 5.39 -14.82
C GLN A 19 7.33 4.11 -14.88
N ALA A 20 7.71 3.08 -14.12
CA ALA A 20 6.99 1.83 -14.06
C ALA A 20 5.55 2.03 -13.55
N ALA A 21 5.38 2.79 -12.47
CA ALA A 21 4.08 3.12 -11.90
C ALA A 21 3.18 3.88 -12.88
N LYS A 22 3.73 4.83 -13.64
CA LYS A 22 2.98 5.61 -14.64
C LYS A 22 2.67 4.82 -15.92
N ARG A 23 3.53 3.88 -16.30
CA ARG A 23 3.43 3.18 -17.60
C ARG A 23 2.86 1.77 -17.54
N GLY A 24 2.65 1.17 -16.36
CA GLY A 24 2.16 -0.20 -16.21
C GLY A 24 0.98 -0.55 -17.11
N ARG A 25 -0.02 0.34 -17.23
CA ARG A 25 -1.17 0.14 -18.13
C ARG A 25 -0.78 0.06 -19.61
N LYS A 26 0.11 0.93 -20.06
CA LYS A 26 0.58 0.98 -21.46
C LYS A 26 1.44 -0.24 -21.79
N ASP A 27 2.32 -0.60 -20.86
CA ASP A 27 3.31 -1.67 -21.03
C ASP A 27 2.81 -3.05 -20.53
N LYS A 28 1.52 -3.13 -20.17
CA LYS A 28 0.77 -4.36 -19.81
C LYS A 28 1.33 -5.14 -18.61
N PHE A 29 1.74 -4.43 -17.56
CA PHE A 29 2.11 -5.05 -16.28
C PHE A 29 1.42 -4.37 -15.10
N GLY A 30 1.23 -5.14 -14.02
CA GLY A 30 0.73 -4.65 -12.73
C GLY A 30 1.88 -4.33 -11.78
N LEU A 31 1.70 -3.32 -10.94
CA LEU A 31 2.62 -2.95 -9.88
C LEU A 31 1.92 -3.07 -8.52
N TYR A 32 2.54 -3.77 -7.60
CA TYR A 32 2.10 -3.92 -6.22
C TYR A 32 3.26 -3.55 -5.31
N ILE A 33 2.98 -2.82 -4.23
CA ILE A 33 3.98 -2.44 -3.24
C ILE A 33 3.49 -2.90 -1.87
N ILE A 34 4.36 -3.59 -1.14
CA ILE A 34 4.11 -4.08 0.22
C ILE A 34 5.09 -3.35 1.14
N THR A 35 4.57 -2.67 2.15
CA THR A 35 5.38 -1.89 3.10
C THR A 35 4.68 -1.78 4.45
N GLN A 36 5.46 -1.62 5.52
CA GLN A 36 4.97 -1.19 6.83
C GLN A 36 5.02 0.34 7.00
N THR A 37 5.81 1.01 6.15
CA THR A 37 6.13 2.43 6.26
C THR A 37 5.81 3.13 4.93
N PRO A 38 4.53 3.40 4.62
CA PRO A 38 4.14 4.00 3.34
C PRO A 38 4.71 5.41 3.08
N GLN A 39 5.15 6.11 4.12
CA GLN A 39 5.82 7.40 4.05
C GLN A 39 7.23 7.32 3.44
N ASP A 40 7.87 6.15 3.46
CA ASP A 40 9.20 5.95 2.86
C ASP A 40 9.13 5.76 1.33
N ILE A 41 7.93 5.58 0.79
CA ILE A 41 7.71 5.45 -0.65
C ILE A 41 7.53 6.84 -1.26
N ASP A 42 8.25 7.09 -2.36
CA ASP A 42 8.10 8.30 -3.17
C ASP A 42 6.63 8.61 -3.49
N GLY A 43 6.24 9.86 -3.26
CA GLY A 43 4.84 10.29 -3.36
C GLY A 43 4.25 10.14 -4.77
N GLU A 44 5.06 10.26 -5.82
CA GLU A 44 4.59 10.08 -7.20
C GLU A 44 4.29 8.62 -7.50
N ILE A 45 5.07 7.68 -6.95
CA ILE A 45 4.77 6.24 -7.01
C ILE A 45 3.48 5.96 -6.22
N ARG A 46 3.40 6.45 -4.98
CA ARG A 46 2.26 6.20 -4.08
C ARG A 46 0.92 6.70 -4.64
N LYS A 47 0.93 7.81 -5.38
CA LYS A 47 -0.27 8.35 -6.06
C LYS A 47 -0.78 7.45 -7.18
N GLN A 48 0.07 6.66 -7.83
CA GLN A 48 -0.37 5.72 -8.88
C GLN A 48 -1.00 4.45 -8.30
N MET A 49 -0.82 4.17 -7.00
CA MET A 49 -1.38 3.00 -6.32
C MET A 49 -2.85 3.25 -5.98
N ASN A 50 -3.73 2.89 -6.91
CA ASN A 50 -5.16 3.15 -6.84
C ASN A 50 -5.90 2.18 -5.90
N THR A 51 -5.55 0.90 -5.96
CA THR A 51 -6.11 -0.13 -5.08
C THR A 51 -5.20 -0.33 -3.88
N ARG A 52 -5.76 -0.26 -2.68
CA ARG A 52 -5.04 -0.39 -1.41
C ARG A 52 -5.65 -1.50 -0.56
N ILE A 53 -4.78 -2.30 0.03
CA ILE A 53 -5.12 -3.35 0.99
C ILE A 53 -4.52 -2.92 2.32
N TYR A 54 -5.36 -2.62 3.30
CA TYR A 54 -4.94 -2.24 4.65
C TYR A 54 -5.11 -3.46 5.55
N LEU A 55 -4.00 -3.98 6.07
CA LEU A 55 -4.03 -4.88 7.23
C LEU A 55 -4.13 -4.03 8.51
N GLY A 56 -4.00 -4.66 9.68
CA GLY A 56 -3.88 -3.92 10.93
C GLY A 56 -2.76 -2.88 10.87
N LEU A 57 -3.12 -1.62 11.15
CA LEU A 57 -2.21 -0.48 11.16
C LEU A 57 -2.13 0.14 12.57
N GLU A 58 -0.96 0.65 12.92
CA GLU A 58 -0.79 1.45 14.13
C GLU A 58 -1.47 2.83 13.99
N ARG A 59 -1.84 3.42 15.12
CA ARG A 59 -2.65 4.65 15.15
C ARG A 59 -1.92 5.84 14.54
N ASP A 60 -0.63 5.95 14.79
CA ASP A 60 0.24 6.98 14.22
C ASP A 60 0.31 6.90 12.68
N VAL A 61 0.31 5.69 12.10
CA VAL A 61 0.25 5.48 10.65
C VAL A 61 -1.10 5.92 10.09
N VAL A 62 -2.21 5.62 10.78
CA VAL A 62 -3.57 6.03 10.36
C VAL A 62 -3.77 7.55 10.46
N GLU A 63 -3.15 8.17 11.45
CA GLU A 63 -3.20 9.62 11.70
C GLU A 63 -2.21 10.40 10.83
N SER A 64 -1.23 9.72 10.21
CA SER A 64 -0.34 10.34 9.23
C SER A 64 -1.11 10.88 8.03
N HIS A 65 -0.64 12.00 7.47
CA HIS A 65 -1.19 12.55 6.22
C HIS A 65 -0.69 11.80 4.98
N ASP A 66 0.22 10.85 5.17
CA ASP A 66 0.90 10.10 4.11
C ASP A 66 0.11 8.89 3.61
N VAL A 67 -0.77 8.36 4.46
CA VAL A 67 -1.63 7.23 4.13
C VAL A 67 -3.08 7.71 4.03
N PHE A 68 -3.65 7.64 2.84
CA PHE A 68 -5.10 7.76 2.72
C PHE A 68 -5.75 6.53 3.35
N VAL A 69 -6.32 6.65 4.54
CA VAL A 69 -7.19 5.62 5.14
C VAL A 69 -8.65 6.10 5.04
N PRO A 70 -9.57 5.30 4.46
CA PRO A 70 -10.99 5.70 4.37
C PRO A 70 -11.58 5.99 5.74
N LYS A 71 -12.36 7.07 5.86
CA LYS A 71 -12.90 7.53 7.15
C LYS A 71 -13.72 6.45 7.85
N GLU A 72 -14.43 5.64 7.08
CA GLU A 72 -15.31 4.57 7.53
C GLU A 72 -14.57 3.44 8.26
N VAL A 73 -13.25 3.30 8.06
CA VAL A 73 -12.44 2.21 8.61
C VAL A 73 -11.26 2.71 9.45
N LYS A 74 -11.11 4.02 9.65
CA LYS A 74 -9.97 4.60 10.39
C LYS A 74 -9.85 4.06 11.82
N GLU A 75 -10.95 3.91 12.53
CA GLU A 75 -10.92 3.40 13.89
C GLU A 75 -10.71 1.88 13.92
N SER A 76 -11.46 1.15 13.08
CA SER A 76 -11.45 -0.32 13.07
C SER A 76 -10.14 -0.92 12.57
N VAL A 77 -9.45 -0.28 11.62
CA VAL A 77 -8.16 -0.79 11.08
C VAL A 77 -7.08 -0.89 12.16
N THR A 78 -7.20 -0.14 13.26
CA THR A 78 -6.27 -0.24 14.41
C THR A 78 -6.53 -1.45 15.31
N GLN A 79 -7.67 -2.12 15.11
CA GLN A 79 -8.15 -3.25 15.92
C GLN A 79 -8.21 -4.56 15.11
N PHE A 80 -7.69 -4.58 13.89
CA PHE A 80 -7.72 -5.77 13.04
C PHE A 80 -6.85 -6.89 13.62
N ASN A 81 -7.43 -8.07 13.72
CA ASN A 81 -6.70 -9.29 14.02
C ASN A 81 -5.78 -9.68 12.86
N LYS A 82 -4.82 -10.56 13.14
CA LYS A 82 -3.91 -11.08 12.13
C LYS A 82 -4.68 -11.66 10.94
N GLY A 83 -4.42 -11.12 9.75
CA GLY A 83 -5.04 -11.56 8.50
C GLY A 83 -6.37 -10.89 8.16
N GLN A 84 -6.96 -10.09 9.05
CA GLN A 84 -8.05 -9.18 8.68
C GLN A 84 -7.50 -8.03 7.85
N MET A 85 -8.27 -7.62 6.84
CA MET A 85 -7.89 -6.53 5.96
C MET A 85 -9.10 -5.80 5.39
N VAL A 86 -8.88 -4.56 4.96
CA VAL A 86 -9.83 -3.80 4.14
C VAL A 86 -9.22 -3.55 2.77
N VAL A 87 -10.01 -3.79 1.73
CA VAL A 87 -9.65 -3.44 0.35
C VAL A 87 -10.41 -2.19 -0.07
N LYS A 88 -9.68 -1.18 -0.56
CA LYS A 88 -10.24 0.04 -1.15
C LYS A 88 -9.72 0.24 -2.56
N GLN A 89 -10.63 0.36 -3.51
CA GLN A 89 -10.38 0.81 -4.89
C GLN A 89 -11.03 2.20 -5.09
N PRO A 90 -10.63 3.04 -6.06
CA PRO A 90 -11.35 4.27 -6.38
C PRO A 90 -12.82 3.98 -6.70
N ASP A 91 -13.70 4.91 -6.31
CA ASP A 91 -15.15 4.89 -6.60
C ASP A 91 -15.97 3.71 -6.04
N VAL A 92 -15.36 2.83 -5.24
CA VAL A 92 -16.03 1.71 -4.57
C VAL A 92 -15.96 1.87 -3.05
N ARG A 93 -17.00 1.44 -2.32
CA ARG A 93 -16.97 1.40 -0.85
C ARG A 93 -15.86 0.45 -0.36
N PRO A 94 -15.16 0.74 0.75
CA PRO A 94 -14.22 -0.21 1.34
C PRO A 94 -14.92 -1.53 1.66
N VAL A 95 -14.25 -2.65 1.40
CA VAL A 95 -14.76 -3.99 1.72
C VAL A 95 -13.82 -4.63 2.73
N GLU A 96 -14.36 -5.03 3.88
CA GLU A 96 -13.63 -5.85 4.83
C GLU A 96 -13.57 -7.30 4.33
N LEU A 97 -12.37 -7.86 4.36
CA LEU A 97 -12.11 -9.26 4.07
C LEU A 97 -11.63 -9.93 5.36
N VAL A 98 -12.33 -10.99 5.74
CA VAL A 98 -11.93 -11.86 6.85
C VAL A 98 -11.32 -13.12 6.25
N GLY A 99 -10.09 -13.43 6.66
CA GLY A 99 -9.44 -14.68 6.28
C GLY A 99 -10.24 -15.90 6.74
N LEU A 100 -10.14 -17.00 6.01
CA LEU A 100 -10.73 -18.27 6.45
C LEU A 100 -10.03 -18.76 7.73
N PRO A 101 -10.72 -19.52 8.59
CA PRO A 101 -10.13 -20.06 9.82
C PRO A 101 -9.05 -21.12 9.56
N VAL A 102 -8.87 -21.52 8.30
CA VAL A 102 -7.91 -22.53 7.86
C VAL A 102 -7.06 -21.98 6.73
N CYS A 103 -5.75 -22.26 6.76
CA CYS A 103 -4.88 -21.93 5.63
C CYS A 103 -5.23 -22.83 4.45
N LEU A 104 -5.71 -22.24 3.35
CA LEU A 104 -5.97 -22.99 2.12
C LEU A 104 -4.69 -23.33 1.35
N THR A 105 -3.58 -22.64 1.64
CA THR A 105 -2.29 -22.89 1.03
C THR A 105 -1.58 -24.00 1.80
N ARG A 106 -1.39 -25.16 1.16
CA ARG A 106 -0.48 -26.18 1.67
C ARG A 106 0.96 -25.72 1.43
N HIS A 107 1.66 -25.31 2.48
CA HIS A 107 3.10 -25.02 2.44
C HIS A 107 3.97 -26.28 2.33
N ASN A 108 3.39 -27.42 1.94
CA ASN A 108 4.13 -28.66 1.77
C ASN A 108 4.89 -28.62 0.43
N SER A 109 6.17 -28.27 0.55
CA SER A 109 7.25 -28.75 -0.33
C SER A 109 8.14 -29.67 0.48
#